data_AF-A0A239HPQ3-F1
#
_entry.id   AF-A0A239HPQ3-F1
#
_cell.length_a   1.000
_cell.length_b   1.000
_cell.length_c   1.000
_cell.angle_alpha   90.00
_cell.angle_beta   90.00
_cell.angle_gamma   90.00
#
_symmetry.space_group_name_H-M   'P 1'
#
loop_
_entity.id
_entity.type
_entity.pdbx_description
1 polymer ?
#
loop_
_entity_poly.entity_id
_entity_poly.type
_entity_poly.pdbx_seq_one_letter_code
_entity_poly.pdbx_strand_id
1 'polypeptide(L)'
;MRRPMLKTLLWTGLFLTGVALIWLFWDPHESPPSATTTFAGAIGLMLILLPPIFAVRAGLVAIGAARLRAGHGELARWQVTADDWNRFRMFDRLRTQEDADAVNDMAVRRRRSGSMVDVIVGRRQLIADGSYHVLRPRGLPELLGASWLAPIGAPECLEFRILYAGRYGSRRMCLRVPVPADARSLGERVLHHYQQLIPPPRDALAYRHPWRVIGGGLAVAAAALAAGLTGGAMLGAGMTGALPILLRGIGLATAVAALIFTAIIAVGVRPWKKG
;
A
#
# COMPACT_ATOMS: atom_id res chain seq x y z
N MET A 1 -7.52 -9.13 -3.90
CA MET A 1 -7.39 -9.31 -5.36
C MET A 1 -8.16 -10.53 -5.82
N ARG A 2 -9.15 -10.34 -6.71
CA ARG A 2 -9.88 -11.44 -7.38
C ARG A 2 -9.08 -12.02 -8.54
N ARG A 3 -9.22 -13.34 -8.75
CA ARG A 3 -8.64 -14.12 -9.86
C ARG A 3 -7.15 -13.83 -10.13
N PRO A 4 -6.27 -14.05 -9.14
CA PRO A 4 -4.85 -13.69 -9.26
C PRO A 4 -4.10 -14.46 -10.35
N MET A 5 -4.47 -15.72 -10.59
CA MET A 5 -3.86 -16.56 -11.62
C MET A 5 -4.14 -16.04 -13.03
N LEU A 6 -5.41 -15.70 -13.34
CA LEU A 6 -5.78 -15.10 -14.62
C LEU A 6 -5.00 -13.81 -14.90
N LYS A 7 -4.82 -12.96 -13.88
CA LYS A 7 -4.02 -11.74 -14.00
C LYS A 7 -2.55 -12.05 -14.28
N THR A 8 -1.99 -13.07 -13.63
CA THR A 8 -0.61 -13.50 -13.85
C THR A 8 -0.42 -13.94 -15.31
N LEU A 9 -1.34 -14.77 -15.81
CA LEU A 9 -1.34 -15.21 -17.21
C LEU A 9 -1.47 -14.03 -18.18
N LEU A 10 -2.39 -13.09 -17.92
CA LEU A 10 -2.57 -11.91 -18.75
C LEU A 10 -1.29 -11.06 -18.84
N TRP A 11 -0.66 -10.75 -17.70
CA TRP A 11 0.57 -9.94 -17.67
C TRP A 11 1.75 -10.67 -18.33
N THR A 12 1.85 -11.99 -18.15
CA THR A 12 2.87 -12.79 -18.82
C THR A 12 2.64 -12.81 -20.34
N GLY A 13 1.38 -12.93 -20.78
CA GLY A 13 1.02 -12.85 -22.19
C GLY A 13 1.41 -11.50 -22.81
N LEU A 14 1.10 -10.39 -22.14
CA LEU A 14 1.50 -9.04 -22.59
C LEU A 14 3.03 -8.89 -22.71
N PHE A 15 3.79 -9.43 -21.75
CA PHE A 15 5.24 -9.47 -21.82
C PHE A 15 5.74 -10.21 -23.07
N LEU A 16 5.20 -11.41 -23.32
CA LEU A 16 5.58 -12.23 -24.47
C LEU A 16 5.22 -11.55 -25.80
N THR A 17 4.08 -10.85 -25.87
CA THR A 17 3.71 -10.04 -27.03
C THR A 17 4.71 -8.90 -27.26
N GLY A 18 5.19 -8.25 -26.19
CA GLY A 18 6.23 -7.23 -26.31
C GLY A 18 7.53 -7.76 -26.89
N VAL A 19 7.99 -8.93 -26.40
CA VAL A 19 9.17 -9.63 -26.94
C VAL A 19 8.96 -9.99 -28.42
N ALA A 20 7.79 -10.55 -28.77
CA ALA A 20 7.48 -10.91 -30.15
C ALA A 20 7.44 -9.68 -31.08
N LEU A 21 6.90 -8.54 -30.65
CA LEU A 21 6.87 -7.30 -31.44
C LEU A 21 8.27 -6.78 -31.72
N ILE A 22 9.16 -6.73 -30.72
CA ILE A 22 10.54 -6.33 -30.95
C ILE A 22 11.21 -7.31 -31.90
N TRP A 23 11.07 -8.62 -31.67
CA TRP A 23 11.72 -9.63 -32.50
C TRP A 23 11.27 -9.62 -33.97
N LEU A 24 9.97 -9.43 -34.23
CA LEU A 24 9.40 -9.43 -35.59
C LEU A 24 9.74 -8.17 -36.39
N PHE A 25 9.88 -7.03 -35.72
CA PHE A 25 10.13 -5.73 -36.38
C PHE A 25 11.59 -5.28 -36.25
N TRP A 26 12.46 -6.10 -35.65
CA TRP A 26 13.88 -5.80 -35.57
C TRP A 26 14.56 -6.14 -36.90
N ASP A 27 14.81 -5.12 -37.72
CA ASP A 27 15.68 -5.22 -38.88
C ASP A 27 16.96 -4.38 -38.67
N PRO A 28 18.12 -5.01 -38.43
CA PRO A 28 19.38 -4.30 -38.23
C PRO A 28 19.92 -3.61 -39.50
N HIS A 29 19.36 -3.93 -40.67
CA HIS A 29 19.78 -3.35 -41.95
C HIS A 29 18.93 -2.15 -42.36
N GLU A 30 17.82 -1.88 -41.67
CA GLU A 30 16.96 -0.73 -41.91
C GLU A 30 17.59 0.53 -41.28
N SER A 31 18.06 1.48 -42.11
CA SER A 31 18.59 2.77 -41.65
C SER A 31 18.25 3.90 -42.62
N PRO A 32 17.41 4.88 -42.22
CA PRO A 32 16.72 5.00 -40.93
C PRO A 32 15.57 4.00 -40.77
N PRO A 33 15.23 3.57 -39.53
CA PRO A 33 14.08 2.70 -39.28
C PRO A 33 12.78 3.38 -39.71
N SER A 34 11.87 2.62 -40.33
CA SER A 34 10.54 3.12 -40.68
C SER A 34 9.75 3.55 -39.44
N ALA A 35 8.74 4.40 -39.65
CA ALA A 35 7.82 4.82 -38.60
C ALA A 35 7.12 3.61 -37.93
N THR A 36 6.80 2.57 -38.71
CA THR A 36 6.20 1.33 -38.23
C THR A 36 7.15 0.57 -37.30
N THR A 37 8.41 0.38 -37.70
CA THR A 37 9.46 -0.26 -36.88
C THR A 37 9.66 0.50 -35.57
N THR A 38 9.75 1.83 -35.63
CA THR A 38 9.94 2.70 -34.46
C THR A 38 8.76 2.60 -33.49
N PHE A 39 7.52 2.65 -34.00
CA PHE A 39 6.32 2.56 -33.20
C PHE A 39 6.14 1.17 -32.55
N ALA A 40 6.35 0.11 -33.32
CA ALA A 40 6.32 -1.27 -32.84
C ALA A 40 7.39 -1.51 -31.76
N GLY A 41 8.59 -0.98 -31.95
CA GLY A 41 9.67 -1.04 -30.97
C GLY A 41 9.33 -0.31 -29.66
N ALA A 42 8.74 0.88 -29.74
CA ALA A 42 8.31 1.63 -28.55
C ALA A 42 7.22 0.90 -27.76
N ILE A 43 6.21 0.36 -28.43
CA ILE A 43 5.15 -0.45 -27.79
C ILE A 43 5.74 -1.72 -27.20
N GLY A 44 6.58 -2.43 -27.96
CA GLY A 44 7.25 -3.65 -27.53
C GLY A 44 8.06 -3.43 -26.26
N LEU A 45 8.82 -2.33 -26.21
CA LEU A 45 9.61 -1.95 -25.03
C LEU A 45 8.72 -1.68 -23.80
N MET A 46 7.62 -0.94 -23.96
CA MET A 46 6.68 -0.72 -22.84
C MET A 46 6.08 -2.03 -22.31
N LEU A 47 5.74 -2.95 -23.22
CA LEU A 47 5.21 -4.28 -22.88
C LEU A 47 6.27 -5.21 -22.27
N ILE A 48 7.55 -4.94 -22.46
CA ILE A 48 8.62 -5.69 -21.79
C ILE A 48 8.85 -5.16 -20.37
N LEU A 49 8.82 -3.84 -20.18
CA LEU A 49 9.23 -3.22 -18.91
C LEU A 49 8.16 -3.31 -17.81
N LEU A 50 6.89 -3.05 -18.12
CA LEU A 50 5.84 -2.93 -17.12
C LEU A 50 5.22 -4.27 -16.67
N PRO A 51 4.81 -5.18 -17.58
CA PRO A 51 4.09 -6.39 -17.21
C PRO A 51 4.83 -7.35 -16.26
N PRO A 52 6.16 -7.56 -16.31
CA PRO A 52 6.85 -8.46 -15.38
C PRO A 52 6.62 -8.11 -13.91
N ILE A 53 6.62 -6.81 -13.57
CA ILE A 53 6.37 -6.34 -12.20
C ILE A 53 4.98 -6.74 -11.74
N PHE A 54 3.97 -6.56 -12.60
CA PHE A 54 2.59 -6.93 -12.30
C PHE A 54 2.38 -8.45 -12.30
N ALA A 55 3.08 -9.19 -13.17
CA ALA A 55 3.05 -10.65 -13.23
C ALA A 55 3.62 -11.26 -11.95
N VAL A 56 4.79 -10.82 -11.49
CA VAL A 56 5.41 -11.28 -10.23
C VAL A 56 4.49 -10.99 -9.05
N ARG A 57 3.96 -9.77 -8.95
CA ARG A 57 3.01 -9.42 -7.89
C ARG A 57 1.76 -10.29 -7.92
N ALA A 58 1.18 -10.51 -9.10
CA ALA A 58 0.00 -11.34 -9.26
C ALA A 58 0.28 -12.81 -8.93
N GLY A 59 1.44 -13.32 -9.31
CA GLY A 59 1.90 -14.68 -9.04
C GLY A 59 2.09 -14.93 -7.55
N LEU A 60 2.76 -14.01 -6.82
CA LEU A 60 2.90 -14.11 -5.37
C LEU A 60 1.54 -14.13 -4.66
N VAL A 61 0.58 -13.32 -5.13
CA VAL A 61 -0.79 -13.34 -4.62
C VAL A 61 -1.50 -14.65 -4.97
N ALA A 62 -1.28 -15.21 -6.17
CA ALA A 62 -1.85 -16.48 -6.58
C ALA A 62 -1.35 -17.63 -5.71
N ILE A 63 -0.03 -17.69 -5.46
CA ILE A 63 0.59 -18.69 -4.58
C ILE A 63 0.05 -18.54 -3.15
N GLY A 64 -0.01 -17.32 -2.61
CA GLY A 64 -0.58 -17.08 -1.28
C GLY A 64 -2.04 -17.53 -1.18
N ALA A 65 -2.85 -17.24 -2.21
CA ALA A 65 -4.24 -17.66 -2.26
C ALA A 65 -4.40 -19.18 -2.40
N ALA A 66 -3.54 -19.85 -3.19
CA ALA A 66 -3.54 -21.29 -3.34
C ALA A 66 -3.15 -21.99 -2.03
N ARG A 67 -2.09 -21.51 -1.36
CA ARG A 67 -1.65 -22.04 -0.06
C ARG A 67 -2.75 -21.92 1.00
N LEU A 68 -3.41 -20.76 1.09
CA LEU A 68 -4.50 -20.59 2.05
C LEU A 68 -5.71 -21.49 1.71
N ARG A 69 -6.05 -21.67 0.43
CA ARG A 69 -7.10 -22.62 0.03
C ARG A 69 -6.75 -24.08 0.33
N ALA A 70 -5.47 -24.42 0.31
CA ALA A 70 -4.96 -25.73 0.72
C ALA A 70 -4.90 -25.91 2.25
N GLY A 71 -5.40 -24.95 3.04
CA GLY A 71 -5.42 -25.00 4.51
C GLY A 71 -4.11 -24.55 5.18
N HIS A 72 -3.09 -24.14 4.42
CA HIS A 72 -1.82 -23.72 5.03
C HIS A 72 -1.97 -22.41 5.80
N GLY A 73 -1.81 -22.50 7.11
CA GLY A 73 -1.92 -21.35 8.01
C GLY A 73 -3.35 -20.82 8.13
N GLU A 74 -4.35 -21.67 7.86
CA GLU A 74 -5.76 -21.40 8.14
C GLU A 74 -5.99 -21.27 9.65
N LEU A 75 -6.80 -20.30 10.04
CA LEU A 75 -7.29 -20.09 11.41
C LEU A 75 -8.75 -20.48 11.54
N ALA A 76 -9.55 -20.13 10.53
CA ALA A 76 -10.97 -20.39 10.48
C ALA A 76 -11.47 -20.33 9.05
N ARG A 77 -12.52 -21.11 8.78
CA ARG A 77 -13.28 -21.07 7.54
C ARG A 77 -14.76 -21.18 7.87
N TRP A 78 -15.57 -20.37 7.20
CA TRP A 78 -17.01 -20.44 7.28
C TRP A 78 -17.65 -20.08 5.95
N GLN A 79 -18.93 -20.39 5.82
CA GLN A 79 -19.73 -20.08 4.64
C GLN A 79 -20.80 -19.07 4.99
N VAL A 80 -21.01 -18.11 4.12
CA VAL A 80 -22.04 -17.08 4.27
C VAL A 80 -23.16 -17.41 3.29
N THR A 81 -24.39 -17.49 3.80
CA THR A 81 -25.56 -17.74 2.96
C THR A 81 -25.74 -16.63 1.93
N ALA A 82 -26.42 -16.93 0.83
CA ALA A 82 -26.70 -15.92 -0.19
C ALA A 82 -27.48 -14.72 0.40
N ASP A 83 -28.43 -14.97 1.29
CA ASP A 83 -29.25 -13.94 1.93
C ASP A 83 -28.44 -13.07 2.89
N ASP A 84 -27.62 -13.67 3.75
CA ASP A 84 -26.71 -12.92 4.63
C ASP A 84 -25.73 -12.06 3.83
N TRP A 85 -25.19 -12.60 2.74
CA TRP A 85 -24.31 -11.84 1.87
C TRP A 85 -25.01 -10.64 1.23
N ASN A 86 -26.27 -10.80 0.84
CA ASN A 86 -27.06 -9.69 0.26
C ASN A 86 -27.35 -8.61 1.30
N ARG A 87 -27.70 -8.98 2.53
CA ARG A 87 -27.89 -8.04 3.65
C ARG A 87 -26.58 -7.31 3.99
N PHE A 88 -25.48 -8.06 4.08
CA PHE A 88 -24.14 -7.50 4.26
C PHE A 88 -23.79 -6.48 3.16
N ARG A 89 -24.04 -6.78 1.89
CA ARG A 89 -23.77 -5.86 0.79
C ARG A 89 -24.55 -4.55 0.91
N MET A 90 -25.81 -4.60 1.34
CA MET A 90 -26.61 -3.39 1.54
C MET A 90 -26.02 -2.53 2.65
N PHE A 91 -25.69 -3.15 3.78
CA PHE A 91 -24.98 -2.50 4.89
C PHE A 91 -23.65 -1.88 4.45
N ASP A 92 -22.82 -2.63 3.73
CA ASP A 92 -21.50 -2.19 3.26
C ASP A 92 -21.59 -0.96 2.35
N ARG A 93 -22.61 -0.93 1.48
CA ARG A 93 -22.88 0.20 0.59
C ARG A 93 -23.24 1.46 1.38
N LEU A 94 -24.13 1.35 2.37
CA LEU A 94 -24.53 2.49 3.21
C LEU A 94 -23.34 3.05 3.99
N ARG A 95 -22.57 2.18 4.65
CA ARG A 95 -21.39 2.58 5.42
C ARG A 95 -20.32 3.27 4.56
N THR A 96 -20.12 2.80 3.33
CA THR A 96 -19.17 3.41 2.38
C THR A 96 -19.65 4.78 1.87
N GLN A 97 -20.96 5.06 1.91
CA GLN A 97 -21.52 6.37 1.56
C GLN A 97 -21.42 7.37 2.72
N GLU A 98 -21.51 6.89 3.96
CA GLU A 98 -21.43 7.71 5.18
C GLU A 98 -20.00 8.12 5.54
N ASP A 99 -19.03 7.24 5.32
CA ASP A 99 -17.63 7.47 5.67
C ASP A 99 -16.68 7.12 4.51
N ALA A 100 -15.96 8.12 4.02
CA ALA A 100 -15.00 7.99 2.92
C ALA A 100 -13.77 7.13 3.28
N ASP A 101 -13.40 7.05 4.56
CA ASP A 101 -12.35 6.15 5.05
C ASP A 101 -12.86 4.70 5.20
N ALA A 102 -14.18 4.54 5.21
CA ALA A 102 -14.87 3.25 5.27
C ALA A 102 -15.13 2.67 3.87
N VAL A 103 -14.25 2.89 2.89
CA VAL A 103 -14.34 2.16 1.63
C VAL A 103 -13.88 0.71 1.83
N ASN A 104 -14.72 -0.25 1.43
CA ASN A 104 -14.36 -1.66 1.54
C ASN A 104 -13.24 -2.04 0.55
N ASP A 105 -12.14 -2.62 1.04
CA ASP A 105 -11.03 -3.14 0.23
C ASP A 105 -11.47 -4.33 -0.63
N MET A 106 -12.48 -5.07 -0.17
CA MET A 106 -13.15 -6.08 -0.97
C MET A 106 -14.14 -5.42 -1.94
N ALA A 107 -13.98 -5.69 -3.24
CA ALA A 107 -14.92 -5.27 -4.27
C ALA A 107 -16.24 -6.06 -4.18
N VAL A 108 -17.10 -5.76 -3.21
CA VAL A 108 -18.38 -6.48 -2.99
C VAL A 108 -19.20 -6.54 -4.28
N ARG A 109 -19.74 -7.72 -4.63
CA ARG A 109 -20.48 -7.92 -5.88
C ARG A 109 -21.70 -6.98 -5.91
N ARG A 110 -21.87 -6.23 -7.00
CA ARG A 110 -23.06 -5.37 -7.18
C ARG A 110 -24.35 -6.16 -7.32
N ARG A 111 -24.30 -7.35 -7.95
CA ARG A 111 -25.46 -8.22 -8.16
C ARG A 111 -25.64 -9.23 -7.04
N ARG A 112 -26.88 -9.67 -6.84
CA ARG A 112 -27.26 -10.70 -5.86
C ARG A 112 -26.45 -11.96 -6.15
N SER A 113 -25.80 -12.54 -5.15
CA SER A 113 -25.18 -13.85 -5.32
C SER A 113 -26.27 -14.90 -5.18
N GLY A 114 -26.37 -15.83 -6.14
CA GLY A 114 -27.19 -17.04 -5.99
C GLY A 114 -26.48 -18.14 -5.21
N SER A 115 -25.17 -18.02 -5.01
CA SER A 115 -24.33 -19.00 -4.33
C SER A 115 -23.92 -18.52 -2.95
N MET A 116 -23.69 -19.48 -2.04
CA MET A 116 -22.96 -19.25 -0.79
C MET A 116 -21.57 -18.67 -1.07
N VAL A 117 -21.06 -17.91 -0.11
CA VAL A 117 -19.76 -17.25 -0.19
C VAL A 117 -18.83 -17.86 0.86
N ASP A 118 -17.73 -18.43 0.40
CA ASP A 118 -16.68 -18.93 1.28
C ASP A 118 -15.83 -17.77 1.82
N VAL A 119 -15.61 -17.82 3.14
CA VAL A 119 -14.64 -16.99 3.85
C VAL A 119 -13.59 -17.90 4.46
N ILE A 120 -12.33 -17.69 4.09
CA ILE A 120 -11.17 -18.43 4.62
C ILE A 120 -10.23 -17.41 5.26
N VAL A 121 -10.00 -17.52 6.55
CA VAL A 121 -9.12 -16.63 7.30
C VAL A 121 -7.86 -17.39 7.69
N GLY A 122 -6.72 -16.88 7.27
CA GLY A 122 -5.41 -17.36 7.70
C GLY A 122 -4.77 -16.44 8.73
N ARG A 123 -3.55 -16.80 9.14
CA ARG A 123 -2.79 -16.05 10.18
C ARG A 123 -2.46 -14.60 9.82
N ARG A 124 -2.27 -14.29 8.53
CA ARG A 124 -1.87 -12.96 8.01
C ARG A 124 -2.53 -12.64 6.66
N GLN A 125 -3.58 -13.35 6.32
CA GLN A 125 -4.25 -13.24 5.04
C GLN A 125 -5.70 -13.70 5.16
N LEU A 126 -6.53 -13.27 4.24
CA LEU A 126 -7.94 -13.60 4.21
C LEU A 126 -8.39 -13.77 2.76
N ILE A 127 -9.27 -14.75 2.51
CA ILE A 127 -10.02 -14.85 1.26
C ILE A 127 -11.50 -14.68 1.60
N ALA A 128 -12.15 -13.71 0.98
CA ALA A 128 -13.60 -13.57 1.00
C ALA A 128 -14.09 -13.37 -0.44
N ASP A 129 -15.13 -14.12 -0.81
CA ASP A 129 -15.72 -14.04 -2.15
C ASP A 129 -14.69 -14.17 -3.29
N GLY A 130 -13.74 -15.10 -3.11
CA GLY A 130 -12.65 -15.36 -4.03
C GLY A 130 -11.61 -14.25 -4.16
N SER A 131 -11.71 -13.16 -3.40
CA SER A 131 -10.72 -12.10 -3.33
C SER A 131 -9.73 -12.38 -2.20
N TYR A 132 -8.44 -12.41 -2.53
CA TYR A 132 -7.36 -12.60 -1.56
C TYR A 132 -6.84 -11.26 -1.02
N HIS A 133 -6.75 -11.13 0.30
CA HIS A 133 -6.32 -9.93 1.01
C HIS A 133 -5.16 -10.29 1.96
N VAL A 134 -4.18 -9.41 2.05
CA VAL A 134 -3.03 -9.57 2.95
C VAL A 134 -3.28 -8.71 4.18
N LEU A 135 -3.20 -9.32 5.36
CA LEU A 135 -3.43 -8.70 6.66
C LEU A 135 -2.14 -8.80 7.48
N ARG A 136 -1.19 -7.89 7.22
CA ARG A 136 0.12 -7.90 7.89
C ARG A 136 0.29 -6.65 8.75
N PRO A 137 0.66 -6.81 10.03
CA PRO A 137 1.15 -5.67 10.80
C PRO A 137 2.47 -5.19 10.19
N ARG A 138 2.67 -3.86 10.08
CA ARG A 138 3.88 -3.23 9.51
C ARG A 138 4.21 -3.64 8.06
N GLY A 139 3.24 -4.18 7.33
CA GLY A 139 3.38 -4.54 5.92
C GLY A 139 2.93 -3.41 4.99
N LEU A 140 3.06 -3.64 3.68
CA LEU A 140 2.40 -2.84 2.65
C LEU A 140 1.39 -3.74 1.92
N PRO A 141 0.07 -3.57 2.15
CA PRO A 141 -0.57 -2.59 3.03
C PRO A 141 -0.47 -2.94 4.53
N GLU A 142 -0.61 -1.93 5.39
CA GLU A 142 -0.47 -2.06 6.85
C GLU A 142 -1.82 -2.30 7.52
N LEU A 143 -1.90 -3.32 8.38
CA LEU A 143 -3.05 -3.56 9.25
C LEU A 143 -2.98 -2.63 10.48
N LEU A 144 -3.97 -1.74 10.60
CA LEU A 144 -4.08 -0.76 11.70
C LEU A 144 -4.97 -1.23 12.86
N GLY A 145 -5.98 -2.06 12.57
CA GLY A 145 -7.06 -2.34 13.51
C GLY A 145 -7.89 -3.55 13.10
N ALA A 146 -8.49 -4.20 14.09
CA ALA A 146 -9.54 -5.22 13.89
C ALA A 146 -10.67 -4.98 14.90
N SER A 147 -11.91 -4.95 14.44
CA SER A 147 -13.09 -4.70 15.27
C SER A 147 -14.28 -5.57 14.85
N TRP A 148 -15.14 -5.88 15.82
CA TRP A 148 -16.45 -6.50 15.58
C TRP A 148 -17.49 -5.41 15.29
N LEU A 149 -18.35 -5.63 14.32
CA LEU A 149 -19.50 -4.79 14.01
C LEU A 149 -20.76 -5.66 14.05
N ALA A 150 -21.78 -5.21 14.78
CA ALA A 150 -23.07 -5.89 14.90
C ALA A 150 -24.20 -4.97 14.38
N PRO A 151 -24.31 -4.77 13.06
CA PRO A 151 -25.35 -3.90 12.49
C PRO A 151 -26.75 -4.51 12.64
N ILE A 152 -27.75 -3.65 12.86
CA ILE A 152 -29.15 -4.07 12.90
C ILE A 152 -29.61 -4.45 11.48
N GLY A 153 -30.22 -5.63 11.31
CA GLY A 153 -30.76 -6.08 10.03
C GLY A 153 -29.74 -6.62 9.03
N ALA A 154 -28.48 -6.78 9.42
CA ALA A 154 -27.43 -7.43 8.63
C ALA A 154 -26.65 -8.42 9.50
N PRO A 155 -25.94 -9.40 8.91
CA PRO A 155 -25.07 -10.28 9.70
C PRO A 155 -23.98 -9.46 10.39
N GLU A 156 -23.52 -9.96 11.54
CA GLU A 156 -22.33 -9.43 12.20
C GLU A 156 -21.14 -9.48 11.25
N CYS A 157 -20.15 -8.60 11.42
CA CYS A 157 -18.98 -8.59 10.57
C CYS A 157 -17.70 -8.22 11.30
N LEU A 158 -16.60 -8.75 10.80
CA LEU A 158 -15.26 -8.34 11.16
C LEU A 158 -14.84 -7.19 10.26
N GLU A 159 -14.35 -6.11 10.85
CA GLU A 159 -13.77 -4.97 10.14
C GLU A 159 -12.27 -4.87 10.44
N PHE A 160 -11.45 -5.00 9.41
CA PHE A 160 -10.00 -4.78 9.48
C PHE A 160 -9.67 -3.42 8.87
N ARG A 161 -9.04 -2.53 9.62
CA ARG A 161 -8.62 -1.21 9.12
C ARG A 161 -7.25 -1.34 8.47
N ILE A 162 -7.12 -0.86 7.24
CA ILE A 162 -5.95 -1.06 6.39
C ILE A 162 -5.45 0.29 5.88
N LEU A 163 -4.13 0.50 5.94
CA LEU A 163 -3.46 1.67 5.40
C LEU A 163 -2.66 1.30 4.14
N TYR A 164 -2.98 1.94 3.04
CA TYR A 164 -2.19 1.90 1.82
C TYR A 164 -1.29 3.13 1.75
N ALA A 165 0.02 2.93 1.88
CA ALA A 165 0.98 4.00 1.60
C ALA A 165 1.04 4.25 0.08
N GLY A 166 0.94 5.52 -0.32
CA GLY A 166 1.06 5.98 -1.69
C GLY A 166 2.06 7.13 -1.82
N ARG A 167 2.45 7.43 -3.06
CA ARG A 167 3.42 8.50 -3.39
C ARG A 167 2.98 9.89 -2.92
N TYR A 168 1.67 10.13 -2.83
CA TYR A 168 1.06 11.43 -2.51
C TYR A 168 0.24 11.41 -1.21
N GLY A 169 0.49 10.44 -0.33
CA GLY A 169 -0.22 10.32 0.94
C GLY A 169 -0.62 8.88 1.26
N SER A 170 -1.40 8.71 2.31
CA SER A 170 -1.89 7.41 2.76
C SER A 170 -3.40 7.30 2.53
N ARG A 171 -3.86 6.20 1.95
CA ARG A 171 -5.29 5.90 1.81
C ARG A 171 -5.70 4.89 2.86
N ARG A 172 -6.68 5.26 3.69
CA ARG A 172 -7.34 4.34 4.63
C ARG A 172 -8.47 3.61 3.92
N MET A 173 -8.56 2.32 4.17
CA MET A 173 -9.63 1.45 3.69
C MET A 173 -9.97 0.45 4.80
N CYS A 174 -11.15 -0.17 4.70
CA CYS A 174 -11.55 -1.23 5.62
C CYS A 174 -11.75 -2.53 4.85
N LEU A 175 -11.33 -3.66 5.35
CA LEU A 175 -11.79 -4.96 4.86
C LEU A 175 -12.89 -5.46 5.77
N ARG A 176 -14.12 -5.50 5.28
CA ARG A 176 -15.26 -6.05 6.02
C ARG A 176 -15.66 -7.41 5.52
N VAL A 177 -15.89 -8.32 6.45
CA VAL A 177 -16.25 -9.70 6.14
C VAL A 177 -17.39 -10.15 7.07
N PRO A 178 -18.53 -10.60 6.52
CA PRO A 178 -19.65 -11.06 7.35
C PRO A 178 -19.34 -12.38 8.05
N VAL A 179 -19.86 -12.49 9.27
CA VAL A 179 -19.80 -13.67 10.14
C VAL A 179 -21.24 -14.09 10.41
N PRO A 180 -21.69 -15.24 9.90
CA PRO A 180 -23.01 -15.77 10.21
C PRO A 180 -23.06 -16.24 11.68
N ALA A 181 -24.28 -16.36 12.22
CA ALA A 181 -24.48 -16.61 13.65
C ALA A 181 -23.84 -17.93 14.13
N ASP A 182 -23.86 -18.97 13.29
CA ASP A 182 -23.23 -20.27 13.54
C ASP A 182 -21.69 -20.21 13.58
N ALA A 183 -21.09 -19.22 12.91
CA ALA A 183 -19.65 -19.00 12.89
C ALA A 183 -19.17 -17.93 13.90
N ARG A 184 -20.01 -17.46 14.81
CA ARG A 184 -19.65 -16.39 15.76
C ARG A 184 -18.39 -16.70 16.56
N SER A 185 -18.30 -17.90 17.15
CA SER A 185 -17.14 -18.31 17.95
C SER A 185 -15.84 -18.38 17.13
N LEU A 186 -15.94 -18.77 15.84
CA LEU A 186 -14.81 -18.70 14.90
C LEU A 186 -14.39 -17.26 14.65
N GLY A 187 -15.36 -16.36 14.45
CA GLY A 187 -15.14 -14.93 14.25
C GLY A 187 -14.45 -14.28 15.46
N GLU A 188 -14.89 -14.60 16.68
CA GLU A 188 -14.29 -14.09 17.92
C GLU A 188 -12.82 -14.53 18.07
N ARG A 189 -12.51 -15.80 17.75
CA ARG A 189 -11.12 -16.29 17.72
C ARG A 189 -10.26 -15.53 16.71
N VAL A 190 -10.79 -15.29 15.52
CA VAL A 190 -10.12 -14.50 14.48
C VAL A 190 -9.86 -13.07 14.96
N LEU A 191 -10.87 -12.42 15.55
CA LEU A 191 -10.75 -11.06 16.08
C LEU A 191 -9.63 -10.98 17.11
N HIS A 192 -9.66 -11.88 18.10
CA HIS A 192 -8.66 -11.93 19.16
C HIS A 192 -7.25 -12.13 18.60
N HIS A 193 -7.07 -13.07 17.66
CA HIS A 193 -5.78 -13.29 16.99
C HIS A 193 -5.24 -12.02 16.32
N TYR A 194 -6.07 -11.31 15.56
CA TYR A 194 -5.62 -10.11 14.87
C TYR A 194 -5.41 -8.92 15.81
N GLN A 195 -6.20 -8.78 16.87
CA GLN A 195 -5.98 -7.77 17.90
C GLN A 195 -4.63 -7.96 18.60
N GLN A 196 -4.21 -9.20 18.84
CA GLN A 196 -2.88 -9.50 19.40
C GLN A 196 -1.73 -9.25 18.42
N LEU A 197 -1.97 -9.37 17.11
CA LEU A 197 -0.96 -9.12 16.08
C LEU A 197 -0.70 -7.63 15.83
N ILE A 198 -1.69 -6.76 16.11
CA ILE A 198 -1.58 -5.33 15.87
C ILE A 198 -0.69 -4.74 16.97
N PRO A 199 0.50 -4.21 16.63
CA PRO A 199 1.32 -3.57 17.63
C PRO A 199 0.60 -2.34 18.18
N PRO A 200 0.78 -1.99 19.47
CA PRO A 200 0.22 -0.76 20.01
C PRO A 200 0.69 0.43 19.15
N PRO A 201 -0.15 1.45 18.96
CA PRO A 201 0.20 2.63 18.17
C PRO A 201 1.56 3.14 18.65
N ARG A 202 2.55 3.11 17.76
CA ARG A 202 3.86 3.66 18.09
C ARG A 202 3.79 5.14 17.82
N ASP A 203 3.89 5.95 18.87
CA ASP A 203 4.12 7.38 18.70
C ASP A 203 5.29 7.60 17.74
N ALA A 204 5.17 8.55 16.82
CA ALA A 204 6.21 8.81 15.84
C ALA A 204 7.55 9.04 16.54
N LEU A 205 8.67 8.75 15.86
CA LEU A 205 10.02 8.89 16.43
C LEU A 205 10.23 10.27 17.08
N ALA A 206 9.64 11.30 16.48
CA ALA A 206 9.58 12.66 16.99
C ALA A 206 9.05 12.74 18.43
N TYR A 207 7.96 12.03 18.76
CA TYR A 207 7.35 12.01 20.10
C TYR A 207 8.10 11.12 21.09
N ARG A 208 8.74 10.03 20.64
CA ARG A 208 9.48 9.10 21.52
C ARG A 208 10.85 9.63 21.94
N HIS A 209 11.56 10.22 20.99
CA HIS A 209 12.92 10.73 21.18
C HIS A 209 13.07 12.12 20.55
N PRO A 210 12.34 13.13 21.05
CA PRO A 210 12.34 14.48 20.47
C PRO A 210 13.75 15.02 20.31
N TRP A 211 14.60 14.85 21.32
CA TRP A 211 15.97 15.34 21.30
C TRP A 211 16.83 14.68 20.23
N ARG A 212 16.58 13.42 19.85
CA ARG A 212 17.32 12.76 18.76
C ARG A 212 16.90 13.30 17.40
N VAL A 213 15.60 13.55 17.21
CA VAL A 213 15.07 14.09 15.95
C VAL A 213 15.44 15.56 15.79
N ILE A 214 15.34 16.35 16.87
CA ILE A 214 15.79 17.74 16.90
C ILE A 214 17.30 17.81 16.70
N GLY A 215 18.08 17.01 17.43
CA GLY A 215 19.54 16.96 17.29
C GLY A 215 19.98 16.55 15.89
N GLY A 216 19.32 15.54 15.29
CA GLY A 216 19.57 15.14 13.90
C GLY A 216 19.23 16.24 12.89
N GLY A 217 18.09 16.91 13.07
CA GLY A 217 17.69 18.05 12.23
C GLY A 217 18.67 19.23 12.31
N LEU A 218 19.14 19.56 13.52
CA LEU A 218 20.17 20.58 13.73
C LEU A 218 21.52 20.18 13.12
N ALA A 219 21.91 18.91 13.20
CA ALA A 219 23.15 18.42 12.58
C ALA A 219 23.09 18.53 11.05
N VAL A 220 21.96 18.17 10.44
CA VAL A 220 21.73 18.34 8.99
C VAL A 220 21.77 19.83 8.62
N ALA A 221 21.13 20.70 9.39
CA ALA A 221 21.16 22.14 9.16
C ALA A 221 22.58 22.70 9.25
N ALA A 222 23.37 22.30 10.25
CA ALA A 222 24.75 22.72 10.43
C ALA A 222 25.65 22.27 9.28
N ALA A 223 25.53 21.02 8.84
CA ALA A 223 26.29 20.49 7.70
C ALA A 223 25.93 21.21 6.38
N ALA A 224 24.64 21.46 6.15
CA ALA A 224 24.17 22.18 4.96
C ALA A 224 24.62 23.65 4.97
N LEU A 225 24.60 24.30 6.15
CA LEU A 225 25.09 25.67 6.33
C LEU A 225 26.59 25.74 6.07
N ALA A 226 27.37 24.79 6.59
CA ALA A 226 28.81 24.71 6.35
C ALA A 226 29.11 24.58 4.85
N ALA A 227 28.42 23.68 4.13
CA ALA A 227 28.53 23.56 2.67
C ALA A 227 28.17 24.88 1.94
N GLY A 228 27.12 25.56 2.40
CA GLY A 228 26.70 26.86 1.87
C GLY A 228 27.75 27.96 2.06
N LEU A 229 28.34 28.02 3.25
CA LEU A 229 29.42 28.96 3.59
C LEU A 229 30.70 28.67 2.83
N THR A 230 31.07 27.39 2.66
CA THR A 230 32.20 26.99 1.81
C THR A 230 31.98 27.43 0.37
N GLY A 231 30.78 27.20 -0.21
CA GLY A 231 30.45 27.70 -1.55
C GLY A 231 30.55 29.23 -1.66
N GLY A 232 30.12 29.95 -0.61
CA GLY A 232 30.27 31.40 -0.52
C GLY A 232 31.73 31.86 -0.45
N ALA A 233 32.56 31.21 0.37
CA ALA A 233 33.98 31.50 0.48
C ALA A 233 34.73 31.22 -0.84
N MET A 234 34.37 30.14 -1.55
CA MET A 234 34.94 29.82 -2.85
C MET A 234 34.65 30.91 -3.88
N LEU A 235 33.41 31.42 -3.93
CA LEU A 235 33.04 32.55 -4.79
C LEU A 235 33.80 33.82 -4.39
N GLY A 236 33.96 34.09 -3.09
CA GLY A 236 34.72 35.23 -2.59
C GLY A 236 36.21 35.18 -2.94
N ALA A 237 36.77 33.97 -3.07
CA ALA A 237 38.14 33.73 -3.53
C ALA A 237 38.31 33.76 -5.06
N GLY A 238 37.25 34.11 -5.82
CA GLY A 238 37.31 34.23 -7.27
C GLY A 238 37.18 32.90 -8.03
N MET A 239 36.85 31.78 -7.37
CA MET A 239 36.56 30.53 -8.08
C MET A 239 35.23 30.65 -8.83
N THR A 240 35.30 30.57 -10.16
CA THR A 240 34.15 30.60 -11.06
C THR A 240 33.80 29.17 -11.52
N GLY A 241 32.51 28.82 -11.51
CA GLY A 241 32.03 27.49 -11.88
C GLY A 241 30.68 27.14 -11.25
N ALA A 242 30.06 26.06 -11.73
CA ALA A 242 28.75 25.63 -11.24
C ALA A 242 28.79 25.13 -9.78
N LEU A 243 29.92 24.55 -9.35
CA LEU A 243 30.05 23.92 -8.03
C LEU A 243 29.93 24.90 -6.85
N PRO A 244 30.66 26.05 -6.80
CA PRO A 244 30.49 27.04 -5.73
C PRO A 244 29.08 27.63 -5.63
N ILE A 245 28.44 27.86 -6.79
CA ILE A 245 27.07 28.38 -6.89
C ILE A 245 26.06 27.36 -6.33
N LEU A 246 26.18 26.10 -6.74
CA LEU A 246 25.32 25.02 -6.28
C LEU A 246 25.50 24.75 -4.78
N LEU A 247 26.73 24.70 -4.28
CA LEU A 247 27.01 24.53 -2.86
C LEU A 247 26.41 25.64 -2.01
N ARG A 248 26.58 26.91 -2.43
CA ARG A 248 25.99 28.07 -1.74
C ARG A 248 24.46 28.01 -1.75
N GLY A 249 23.85 27.84 -2.93
CA GLY A 249 22.40 27.86 -3.09
C GLY A 249 21.71 26.69 -2.39
N ILE A 250 22.14 25.45 -2.69
CA ILE A 250 21.54 24.24 -2.13
C ILE A 250 21.84 24.13 -0.63
N GLY A 251 23.06 24.45 -0.20
CA GLY A 251 23.45 24.42 1.22
C GLY A 251 22.61 25.37 2.07
N LEU A 252 22.46 26.62 1.65
CA LEU A 252 21.64 27.60 2.38
C LEU A 252 20.14 27.24 2.36
N ALA A 253 19.59 26.85 1.21
CA ALA A 253 18.18 26.47 1.11
C ALA A 253 17.85 25.23 1.97
N THR A 254 18.74 24.23 1.95
CA THR A 254 18.59 23.00 2.76
C THR A 254 18.72 23.29 4.24
N ALA A 255 19.65 24.18 4.64
CA ALA A 255 19.81 24.59 6.04
C ALA A 255 18.54 25.27 6.57
N VAL A 256 17.96 26.21 5.81
CA VAL A 256 16.71 26.89 6.17
C VAL A 256 15.55 25.89 6.28
N ALA A 257 15.38 25.02 5.29
CA ALA A 257 14.33 23.99 5.30
C ALA A 257 14.46 23.03 6.50
N ALA A 258 15.69 22.59 6.80
CA ALA A 258 15.98 21.73 7.95
C ALA A 258 15.68 22.44 9.28
N LEU A 259 16.01 23.73 9.42
CA LEU A 259 15.68 24.52 10.61
C LEU A 259 14.17 24.69 10.79
N ILE A 260 13.43 25.01 9.73
CA ILE A 260 11.96 25.14 9.77
C ILE A 260 11.33 23.81 10.18
N PHE A 261 11.73 22.71 9.55
CA PHE A 261 11.24 21.37 9.89
C PHE A 261 11.55 21.00 11.34
N THR A 262 12.77 21.29 11.80
CA THR A 262 13.20 21.07 13.19
C THR A 262 12.39 21.91 14.17
N ALA A 263 12.10 23.18 13.84
CA ALA A 263 11.29 24.07 14.66
C ALA A 263 9.83 23.59 14.76
N ILE A 264 9.24 23.14 13.65
CA ILE A 264 7.89 22.53 13.64
C ILE A 264 7.84 21.32 14.57
N ILE A 265 8.84 20.43 14.50
CA ILE A 265 8.92 19.27 15.38
C ILE A 265 9.14 19.71 16.83
N ALA A 266 10.01 20.66 17.10
CA ALA A 266 10.27 21.16 18.45
C ALA A 266 9.01 21.79 19.08
N VAL A 267 8.21 22.50 18.30
CA VAL A 267 6.92 23.06 18.74
C VAL A 267 5.87 21.96 18.89
N GLY A 268 5.75 21.05 17.93
CA GLY A 268 4.74 19.98 17.92
C GLY A 268 4.98 18.87 18.95
N VAL A 269 6.23 18.72 19.42
CA VAL A 269 6.60 17.76 20.46
C VAL A 269 6.83 18.42 21.82
N ARG A 270 6.61 19.74 21.97
CA ARG A 270 6.59 20.35 23.30
C ARG A 270 5.54 19.59 24.13
N PRO A 271 5.92 18.94 25.23
CA PRO A 271 4.93 18.33 26.10
C PRO A 271 4.01 19.47 26.51
N TRP A 272 2.73 19.36 26.17
CA TRP A 272 1.70 20.09 26.91
C TRP A 272 2.01 19.80 28.38
N LYS A 273 2.55 20.80 29.10
CA LYS A 273 2.59 20.76 30.55
C LYS A 273 1.13 20.57 30.94
N LYS A 274 0.79 19.36 31.39
CA LYS A 274 -0.42 19.14 32.18
C LYS A 274 -0.26 20.02 33.41
N GLY A 275 -0.81 21.23 33.35
CA GLY A 275 -1.34 21.91 34.52
C GLY A 275 -2.66 21.27 34.90
#